data_AF-A0AAN8SVR1-F1
#
_entry.id   AF-A0AAN8SVR1-F1
#
_cell.length_a   1.000
_cell.length_b   1.000
_cell.length_c   1.000
_cell.angle_alpha   90.00
_cell.angle_beta   90.00
_cell.angle_gamma   90.00
#
_symmetry.space_group_name_H-M   'P 1'
#
loop_
_entity.id
_entity.type
_entity.pdbx_description
1 polymer ?
#
loop_
_entity_poly.entity_id
_entity_poly.type
_entity_poly.pdbx_seq_one_letter_code
_entity_poly.pdbx_strand_id
1 'polypeptide(L)'
;MSWENSQRLFNFVTIPKISIDKLQLFTLEREFHKIFICLQRFTDEPNMLDVTQKVQTLFEDAAFILSPLYLTDNFDVCASEVQNKILLIKKEIRAKYSFPKISLQLPAQFVIIHAALENIDGLVKIHDPYSPLYVPETVVEHIEDVSKELNLLLNFVYFDSERFLEHQSKHHILFFTHVLAVSVHASMLLWLYLPDLDPEQMNVMLSDFLRMRIKPIQPCICKIYVDVLLSLKSTIQSGWYPNIRNEEAVDSEVVFLETILHNLVEVPTNSYPSQRVALKDHLEILQKILNLLRANIFRVPIKDLEFLLQDIEIAVIDVGLLVYSLYEDEEEKEDMAPGGVHITQVLDLSSNIQRLSIDIYLTIRKAFQSNLPRIHGLGYVDCHLNNLKKFQILHSDSLASVMTNFNQFRKNLRACNLFYRLLQKRDTMTLTKFNIVLHN
;
A
#
# COMPACT_ATOMS: atom_id res chain seq x y z
N MET A 1 7.88 -26.52 7.68
CA MET A 1 6.99 -27.53 7.06
C MET A 1 5.83 -26.74 6.48
N SER A 2 5.60 -26.74 5.16
CA SER A 2 4.53 -25.92 4.57
C SER A 2 3.15 -26.44 4.99
N TRP A 3 2.19 -25.52 5.11
CA TRP A 3 0.78 -25.77 5.41
C TRP A 3 0.18 -26.93 4.59
N GLU A 4 0.48 -26.98 3.29
CA GLU A 4 0.00 -28.02 2.37
C GLU A 4 0.44 -29.43 2.76
N ASN A 5 1.63 -29.57 3.35
CA ASN A 5 2.13 -30.88 3.81
C ASN A 5 1.52 -31.28 5.15
N SER A 6 1.19 -30.32 6.01
CA SER A 6 0.51 -30.60 7.28
C SER A 6 -0.95 -30.99 7.03
N GLN A 7 -1.64 -30.29 6.13
CA GLN A 7 -3.04 -30.57 5.78
C GLN A 7 -3.23 -31.91 5.05
N ARG A 8 -2.25 -32.32 4.25
CA ARG A 8 -2.21 -33.68 3.67
C ARG A 8 -2.12 -34.77 4.73
N LEU A 9 -1.38 -34.57 5.82
CA LEU A 9 -1.30 -35.54 6.93
C LEU A 9 -2.61 -35.63 7.73
N PHE A 10 -3.31 -34.51 7.92
CA PHE A 10 -4.58 -34.47 8.67
C PHE A 10 -5.74 -35.16 7.95
N ASN A 11 -5.71 -35.25 6.62
CA ASN A 11 -6.75 -35.95 5.86
C ASN A 11 -6.71 -37.48 6.01
N PHE A 12 -5.63 -38.06 6.57
CA PHE A 12 -5.47 -39.51 6.72
C PHE A 12 -5.79 -40.05 8.12
N VAL A 13 -6.03 -39.18 9.11
CA VAL A 13 -6.29 -39.59 10.50
C VAL A 13 -7.58 -38.95 10.99
N THR A 14 -8.50 -39.74 11.55
CA THR A 14 -9.77 -39.28 12.15
C THR A 14 -9.50 -38.52 13.46
N ILE A 15 -8.98 -37.31 13.36
CA ILE A 15 -8.66 -36.45 14.51
C ILE A 15 -9.90 -35.60 14.85
N PRO A 16 -10.30 -35.50 16.13
CA PRO A 16 -11.39 -34.62 16.54
C PRO A 16 -11.13 -33.18 16.09
N LYS A 17 -12.18 -32.48 15.62
CA LYS A 17 -12.08 -31.09 15.13
C LYS A 17 -11.38 -30.16 16.14
N ILE A 18 -11.69 -30.30 17.42
CA ILE A 18 -11.06 -29.54 18.52
C ILE A 18 -9.53 -29.72 18.54
N SER A 19 -9.04 -30.93 18.30
CA SER A 19 -7.60 -31.22 18.27
C SER A 19 -6.93 -30.63 17.01
N ILE A 20 -7.65 -30.56 15.88
CA ILE A 20 -7.20 -29.86 14.67
C ILE A 20 -7.08 -28.35 14.94
N ASP A 21 -8.08 -27.75 15.57
CA ASP A 21 -8.09 -26.32 15.90
C ASP A 21 -6.94 -25.95 16.85
N LYS A 22 -6.64 -26.82 17.84
CA LYS A 22 -5.49 -26.65 18.74
C LYS A 22 -4.14 -26.69 18.00
N LEU A 23 -3.99 -27.55 17.00
CA LEU A 23 -2.78 -27.62 16.16
C LEU A 23 -2.65 -26.41 15.24
N GLN A 24 -3.76 -25.93 14.70
CA GLN A 24 -3.78 -24.68 13.92
C GLN A 24 -3.37 -23.50 14.78
N LEU A 25 -3.90 -23.41 16.01
CA LEU A 25 -3.52 -22.38 16.97
C LEU A 25 -2.04 -22.44 17.27
N PHE A 26 -1.50 -23.62 17.62
CA PHE A 26 -0.07 -23.76 17.85
C PHE A 26 0.79 -23.37 16.63
N THR A 27 0.33 -23.71 15.42
CA THR A 27 1.02 -23.31 14.18
C THR A 27 1.07 -21.79 14.04
N LEU A 28 -0.05 -21.13 14.24
CA LEU A 28 -0.15 -19.67 14.19
C LEU A 28 0.72 -18.99 15.26
N GLU A 29 0.65 -19.48 16.50
CA GLU A 29 1.50 -19.05 17.62
C GLU A 29 3.00 -19.13 17.27
N ARG A 30 3.39 -20.20 16.57
CA ARG A 30 4.77 -20.39 16.12
C ARG A 30 5.19 -19.40 15.03
N GLU A 31 4.30 -19.04 14.11
CA GLU A 31 4.63 -18.06 13.08
C GLU A 31 4.78 -16.65 13.68
N PHE A 32 3.91 -16.25 14.62
CA PHE A 32 4.09 -15.00 15.36
C PHE A 32 5.36 -14.99 16.22
N HIS A 33 5.69 -16.13 16.83
CA HIS A 33 6.95 -16.29 17.55
C HIS A 33 8.16 -15.97 16.66
N LYS A 34 8.19 -16.41 15.39
CA LYS A 34 9.31 -16.11 14.49
C LYS A 34 9.49 -14.60 14.31
N ILE A 35 8.39 -13.86 14.19
CA ILE A 35 8.41 -12.40 14.11
C ILE A 35 8.97 -11.80 15.40
N PHE A 36 8.56 -12.30 16.57
CA PHE A 36 9.10 -11.86 17.85
C PHE A 36 10.61 -12.09 17.96
N ILE A 37 11.12 -13.28 17.60
CA ILE A 37 12.56 -13.55 17.60
C ILE A 37 13.30 -12.65 16.63
N CYS A 38 12.74 -12.42 15.44
CA CYS A 38 13.30 -11.47 14.49
C CYS A 38 13.38 -10.07 15.12
N LEU A 39 12.31 -9.57 15.73
CA LEU A 39 12.29 -8.26 16.39
C LEU A 39 13.41 -8.11 17.42
N GLN A 40 13.64 -9.13 18.25
CA GLN A 40 14.67 -9.10 19.28
C GLN A 40 16.09 -8.98 18.70
N ARG A 41 16.32 -9.42 17.46
CA ARG A 41 17.62 -9.28 16.77
C ARG A 41 17.86 -7.86 16.24
N PHE A 42 16.79 -7.10 15.99
CA PHE A 42 16.87 -5.76 15.39
C PHE A 42 16.66 -4.62 16.41
N THR A 43 16.48 -4.94 17.68
CA THR A 43 16.29 -3.95 18.74
C THR A 43 17.64 -3.60 19.37
N ASP A 44 17.96 -2.31 19.48
CA ASP A 44 19.24 -1.80 20.01
C ASP A 44 19.53 -2.24 21.45
N GLU A 45 18.48 -2.38 22.25
CA GLU A 45 18.54 -2.84 23.64
C GLU A 45 17.59 -4.04 23.80
N PRO A 46 18.07 -5.29 23.65
CA PRO A 46 17.24 -6.48 23.85
C PRO A 46 16.94 -6.66 25.35
N ASN A 47 15.98 -5.91 25.87
CA ASN A 47 15.52 -5.92 27.26
C ASN A 47 14.65 -7.16 27.61
N MET A 48 14.60 -8.15 26.70
CA MET A 48 13.78 -9.34 26.84
C MET A 48 14.56 -10.64 26.62
N LEU A 49 15.88 -10.66 26.78
CA LEU A 49 16.70 -11.84 26.51
C LEU A 49 16.22 -13.10 27.26
N ASP A 50 15.95 -12.98 28.57
CA ASP A 50 15.43 -14.08 29.40
C ASP A 50 14.08 -14.60 28.85
N VAL A 51 13.16 -13.69 28.52
CA VAL A 51 11.85 -14.04 27.96
C VAL A 51 12.00 -14.69 26.58
N THR A 52 12.93 -14.19 25.77
CA THR A 52 13.23 -14.70 24.43
C THR A 52 13.73 -16.15 24.49
N GLN A 53 14.62 -16.47 25.43
CA GLN A 53 15.11 -17.82 25.65
C GLN A 53 13.99 -18.75 26.12
N LYS A 54 13.19 -18.33 27.12
CA LYS A 54 12.02 -19.09 27.58
C LYS A 54 11.04 -19.41 26.45
N VAL A 55 10.76 -18.41 25.62
CA VAL A 55 9.90 -18.52 24.44
C VAL A 55 10.47 -19.53 23.44
N GLN A 56 11.77 -19.47 23.12
CA GLN A 56 12.43 -20.43 22.23
C GLN A 56 12.34 -21.86 22.74
N THR A 57 12.72 -22.10 24.00
CA THR A 57 12.64 -23.43 24.62
C THR A 57 11.22 -23.97 24.61
N LEU A 58 10.21 -23.13 24.92
CA LEU A 58 8.81 -23.56 24.90
C LEU A 58 8.37 -24.07 23.52
N PHE A 59 8.71 -23.36 22.44
CA PHE A 59 8.31 -23.77 21.09
C PHE A 59 9.12 -24.96 20.56
N GLU A 60 10.37 -25.14 20.99
CA GLU A 60 11.17 -26.33 20.70
C GLU A 60 10.60 -27.58 21.38
N ASP A 61 10.32 -27.49 22.68
CA ASP A 61 9.71 -28.56 23.47
C ASP A 61 8.31 -28.92 22.93
N ALA A 62 7.49 -27.90 22.65
CA ALA A 62 6.16 -28.10 22.13
C ALA A 62 6.16 -28.71 20.71
N ALA A 63 7.11 -28.35 19.84
CA ALA A 63 7.23 -28.97 18.53
C ALA A 63 7.57 -30.47 18.60
N PHE A 64 8.34 -30.89 19.61
CA PHE A 64 8.60 -32.30 19.88
C PHE A 64 7.35 -33.01 20.40
N ILE A 65 6.67 -32.42 21.40
CA ILE A 65 5.48 -32.98 22.07
C ILE A 65 4.28 -33.10 21.12
N LEU A 66 4.09 -32.12 20.23
CA LEU A 66 2.96 -32.05 19.29
C LEU A 66 3.28 -32.67 17.92
N SER A 67 4.42 -33.37 17.80
CA SER A 67 4.80 -34.06 16.56
C SER A 67 3.75 -35.13 16.20
N PRO A 68 3.35 -35.25 14.93
CA PRO A 68 2.40 -36.27 14.46
C PRO A 68 2.82 -37.70 14.81
N LEU A 69 4.12 -37.93 14.99
CA LEU A 69 4.71 -39.22 15.38
C LEU A 69 4.41 -39.62 16.84
N TYR A 70 3.96 -38.68 17.68
CA TYR A 70 3.67 -38.84 19.11
C TYR A 70 2.20 -38.55 19.48
N LEU A 71 1.29 -38.59 18.49
CA LEU A 71 -0.15 -38.50 18.74
C LEU A 71 -0.61 -39.71 19.58
N THR A 72 -0.72 -39.50 20.89
CA THR A 72 -1.18 -40.46 21.90
C THR A 72 -2.50 -40.01 22.51
N ASP A 73 -3.13 -40.85 23.32
CA ASP A 73 -4.38 -40.54 24.05
C ASP A 73 -4.29 -39.26 24.93
N ASN A 74 -3.08 -38.76 25.19
CA ASN A 74 -2.82 -37.56 26.00
C ASN A 74 -2.67 -36.26 25.20
N PHE A 75 -2.89 -36.28 23.88
CA PHE A 75 -2.70 -35.12 23.01
C PHE A 75 -3.39 -33.86 23.53
N ASP A 76 -4.66 -33.98 23.93
CA ASP A 76 -5.44 -32.83 24.39
C ASP A 76 -4.90 -32.20 25.67
N VAL A 77 -4.38 -33.02 26.60
CA VAL A 77 -3.78 -32.57 27.86
C VAL A 77 -2.47 -31.85 27.58
N CYS A 78 -1.60 -32.43 26.76
CA CYS A 78 -0.33 -31.83 26.36
C CYS A 78 -0.54 -30.50 25.61
N ALA A 79 -1.48 -30.46 24.67
CA ALA A 79 -1.80 -29.25 23.91
C ALA A 79 -2.31 -28.13 24.82
N SER A 80 -3.19 -28.45 25.78
CA SER A 80 -3.67 -27.47 26.76
C SER A 80 -2.57 -26.98 27.70
N GLU A 81 -1.64 -27.85 28.12
CA GLU A 81 -0.48 -27.43 28.93
C GLU A 81 0.42 -26.45 28.16
N VAL A 82 0.73 -26.76 26.90
CA VAL A 82 1.51 -25.86 26.02
C VAL A 82 0.81 -24.52 25.85
N GLN A 83 -0.50 -24.51 25.58
CA GLN A 83 -1.29 -23.28 25.44
C GLN A 83 -1.24 -22.42 26.70
N ASN A 84 -1.38 -23.02 27.88
CA ASN A 84 -1.27 -22.31 29.16
C ASN A 84 0.11 -21.68 29.36
N LYS A 85 1.18 -22.39 28.99
CA LYS A 85 2.56 -21.86 29.05
C LYS A 85 2.74 -20.69 28.08
N ILE A 86 2.22 -20.80 26.86
CA ILE A 86 2.23 -19.71 25.87
C ILE A 86 1.52 -18.49 26.44
N LEU A 87 0.33 -18.67 27.04
CA LEU A 87 -0.46 -17.58 27.61
C LEU A 87 0.28 -16.82 28.72
N LEU A 88 0.93 -17.56 29.64
CA LEU A 88 1.72 -16.96 30.72
C LEU A 88 2.89 -16.15 30.17
N ILE A 89 3.58 -16.68 29.17
CA ILE A 89 4.68 -15.99 28.50
C ILE A 89 4.18 -14.72 27.78
N LYS A 90 3.05 -14.77 27.07
CA LYS A 90 2.47 -13.57 26.43
C LYS A 90 2.21 -12.47 27.46
N LYS A 91 1.70 -12.82 28.64
CA LYS A 91 1.50 -11.86 29.75
C LYS A 91 2.82 -11.28 30.25
N GLU A 92 3.88 -12.08 30.36
CA GLU A 92 5.22 -11.60 30.73
C GLU A 92 5.79 -10.64 29.67
N ILE A 93 5.65 -10.96 28.38
CA ILE A 93 6.07 -10.09 27.28
C ILE A 93 5.27 -8.79 27.32
N ARG A 94 3.93 -8.87 27.42
CA ARG A 94 3.02 -7.72 27.43
C ARG A 94 3.38 -6.71 28.51
N ALA A 95 3.78 -7.16 29.69
CA ALA A 95 4.17 -6.29 30.81
C ALA A 95 5.42 -5.43 30.53
N LYS A 96 6.26 -5.85 29.57
CA LYS A 96 7.52 -5.18 29.21
C LYS A 96 7.49 -4.60 27.80
N TYR A 97 6.50 -4.97 26.98
CA TYR A 97 6.47 -4.67 25.56
C TYR A 97 6.12 -3.20 25.32
N SER A 98 6.89 -2.55 24.47
CA SER A 98 6.65 -1.21 23.97
C SER A 98 6.79 -1.19 22.45
N PHE A 99 6.35 -0.10 21.82
CA PHE A 99 6.61 0.12 20.39
C PHE A 99 8.11 -0.05 20.09
N PRO A 100 8.49 -0.84 19.08
CA PRO A 100 9.87 -1.25 18.90
C PRO A 100 10.75 -0.10 18.41
N LYS A 101 11.93 0.06 19.02
CA LYS A 101 13.00 0.91 18.52
C LYS A 101 13.95 0.04 17.71
N ILE A 102 13.81 0.09 16.39
CA ILE A 102 14.55 -0.76 15.47
C ILE A 102 15.75 0.01 14.92
N SER A 103 16.93 -0.62 14.91
CA SER A 103 18.08 -0.16 14.14
C SER A 103 18.31 -1.07 12.93
N LEU A 104 18.55 -0.45 11.78
CA LEU A 104 18.49 -1.13 10.50
C LEU A 104 19.81 -1.87 10.18
N GLN A 105 19.72 -3.16 9.81
CA GLN A 105 20.78 -3.93 9.14
C GLN A 105 20.22 -4.68 7.90
N LEU A 106 20.28 -4.08 6.71
CA LEU A 106 19.78 -4.64 5.44
C LEU A 106 20.58 -5.90 5.04
N PRO A 107 20.00 -6.96 4.41
CA PRO A 107 18.78 -6.99 3.59
C PRO A 107 17.69 -8.03 4.00
N ALA A 108 17.81 -8.73 5.13
CA ALA A 108 16.91 -9.83 5.52
C ALA A 108 15.47 -9.42 5.97
N GLN A 109 15.02 -8.22 5.59
CA GLN A 109 13.95 -7.48 6.27
C GLN A 109 12.60 -7.55 5.54
N PHE A 110 12.60 -7.60 4.20
CA PHE A 110 11.37 -7.72 3.39
C PHE A 110 10.60 -9.01 3.71
N VAL A 111 11.33 -10.11 3.96
CA VAL A 111 10.76 -11.40 4.37
C VAL A 111 9.94 -11.26 5.66
N ILE A 112 10.35 -10.38 6.58
CA ILE A 112 9.66 -10.20 7.87
C ILE A 112 8.36 -9.41 7.68
N ILE A 113 8.36 -8.40 6.80
CA ILE A 113 7.15 -7.61 6.50
C ILE A 113 6.10 -8.53 5.83
N HIS A 114 6.51 -9.35 4.86
CA HIS A 114 5.60 -10.33 4.25
C HIS A 114 5.09 -11.36 5.26
N ALA A 115 5.96 -11.93 6.09
CA ALA A 115 5.54 -12.88 7.12
C ALA A 115 4.57 -12.27 8.14
N ALA A 116 4.76 -10.98 8.50
CA ALA A 116 3.83 -10.25 9.35
C ALA A 116 2.43 -10.19 8.72
N LEU A 117 2.34 -9.78 7.45
CA LEU A 117 1.06 -9.68 6.75
C LEU A 117 0.39 -11.04 6.53
N GLU A 118 1.14 -12.07 6.14
CA GLU A 118 0.60 -13.42 5.99
C GLU A 118 -0.03 -13.95 7.29
N ASN A 119 0.61 -13.67 8.43
CA ASN A 119 0.08 -14.05 9.74
C ASN A 119 -1.18 -13.28 10.12
N ILE A 120 -1.23 -11.98 9.82
CA ILE A 120 -2.41 -11.13 10.04
C ILE A 120 -3.58 -11.60 9.18
N ASP A 121 -3.35 -11.84 7.89
CA ASP A 121 -4.37 -12.35 6.96
C ASP A 121 -4.82 -13.77 7.33
N GLY A 122 -3.96 -14.57 7.95
CA GLY A 122 -4.28 -15.87 8.49
C GLY A 122 -5.33 -15.81 9.60
N LEU A 123 -5.31 -14.76 10.44
CA LEU A 123 -6.28 -14.56 11.53
C LEU A 123 -7.69 -14.26 11.01
N VAL A 124 -7.79 -13.45 9.96
CA VAL A 124 -9.07 -13.01 9.38
C VAL A 124 -9.89 -14.17 8.79
N LYS A 125 -9.23 -15.25 8.38
CA LYS A 125 -9.87 -16.42 7.74
C LYS A 125 -10.56 -17.39 8.71
N ILE A 126 -10.53 -17.08 10.01
CA ILE A 126 -11.05 -17.97 11.07
C ILE A 126 -12.47 -17.55 11.42
N HIS A 127 -13.46 -18.26 10.88
CA HIS A 127 -14.88 -17.90 11.02
C HIS A 127 -15.68 -18.78 11.98
N ASP A 128 -15.08 -19.80 12.59
CA ASP A 128 -15.80 -20.72 13.47
C ASP A 128 -15.88 -20.16 14.91
N PRO A 129 -17.08 -19.79 15.41
CA PRO A 129 -17.26 -19.25 16.76
C PRO A 129 -16.95 -20.24 17.88
N TYR A 130 -16.87 -21.53 17.57
CA TYR A 130 -16.48 -22.58 18.51
C TYR A 130 -14.97 -22.86 18.48
N SER A 131 -14.23 -22.18 17.59
CA SER A 131 -12.78 -22.29 17.55
C SER A 131 -12.16 -21.52 18.71
N PRO A 132 -11.14 -22.06 19.39
CA PRO A 132 -10.30 -21.31 20.33
C PRO A 132 -9.59 -20.10 19.69
N LEU A 133 -9.57 -20.03 18.36
CA LEU A 133 -9.01 -18.96 17.54
C LEU A 133 -10.04 -17.92 17.10
N TYR A 134 -11.30 -18.04 17.53
CA TYR A 134 -12.35 -17.13 17.09
C TYR A 134 -12.01 -15.69 17.47
N VAL A 135 -11.99 -14.83 16.46
CA VAL A 135 -11.87 -13.39 16.61
C VAL A 135 -13.26 -12.78 16.34
N PRO A 136 -13.82 -11.98 17.26
CA PRO A 136 -15.11 -11.34 17.03
C PRO A 136 -15.10 -10.50 15.76
N GLU A 137 -16.21 -10.51 15.02
CA GLU A 137 -16.35 -9.82 13.72
C GLU A 137 -15.96 -8.34 13.79
N THR A 138 -16.33 -7.64 14.87
CA THR A 138 -15.96 -6.24 15.11
C THR A 138 -14.44 -6.03 15.19
N VAL A 139 -13.69 -7.02 15.70
CA VAL A 139 -12.23 -6.97 15.77
C VAL A 139 -11.63 -7.36 14.42
N VAL A 140 -12.22 -8.32 13.71
CA VAL A 140 -11.82 -8.71 12.36
C VAL A 140 -11.83 -7.52 11.41
N GLU A 141 -12.87 -6.69 11.43
CA GLU A 141 -12.95 -5.47 10.61
C GLU A 141 -11.75 -4.53 10.85
N HIS A 142 -11.36 -4.32 12.11
CA HIS A 142 -10.19 -3.49 12.45
C HIS A 142 -8.87 -4.15 12.06
N ILE A 143 -8.79 -5.49 12.11
CA ILE A 143 -7.62 -6.25 11.63
C ILE A 143 -7.49 -6.13 10.11
N GLU A 144 -8.60 -6.21 9.38
CA GLU A 144 -8.64 -6.02 7.93
C GLU A 144 -8.21 -4.61 7.55
N ASP A 145 -8.64 -3.58 8.28
CA ASP A 145 -8.19 -2.20 8.08
C ASP A 145 -6.67 -2.08 8.32
N VAL A 146 -6.14 -2.70 9.37
CA VAL A 146 -4.67 -2.75 9.62
C VAL A 146 -3.94 -3.46 8.48
N SER A 147 -4.41 -4.64 8.06
CA SER A 147 -3.79 -5.40 6.97
C SER A 147 -3.81 -4.61 5.66
N LYS A 148 -4.93 -3.96 5.35
CA LYS A 148 -5.08 -3.11 4.17
C LYS A 148 -4.05 -1.98 4.18
N GLU A 149 -3.93 -1.22 5.26
CA GLU A 149 -2.98 -0.11 5.33
C GLU A 149 -1.52 -0.59 5.27
N LEU A 150 -1.18 -1.71 5.91
CA LEU A 150 0.15 -2.32 5.80
C LEU A 150 0.47 -2.79 4.37
N ASN A 151 -0.52 -3.33 3.63
CA ASN A 151 -0.35 -3.67 2.22
C ASN A 151 -0.09 -2.43 1.36
N LEU A 152 -0.75 -1.30 1.65
CA LEU A 152 -0.47 -0.04 0.96
C LEU A 152 0.94 0.50 1.25
N LEU A 153 1.46 0.29 2.46
CA LEU A 153 2.87 0.57 2.78
C LEU A 153 3.81 -0.35 2.00
N LEU A 154 3.49 -1.64 1.88
CA LEU A 154 4.25 -2.58 1.06
C LEU A 154 4.32 -2.15 -0.41
N ASN A 155 3.23 -1.65 -0.98
CA ASN A 155 3.23 -1.12 -2.34
C ASN A 155 4.24 0.03 -2.50
N PHE A 156 4.34 0.90 -1.49
CA PHE A 156 5.33 1.98 -1.50
C PHE A 156 6.75 1.43 -1.31
N VAL A 157 6.94 0.48 -0.40
CA VAL A 157 8.22 -0.24 -0.24
C VAL A 157 8.69 -0.86 -1.55
N TYR A 158 7.80 -1.51 -2.30
CA TYR A 158 8.10 -2.10 -3.61
C TYR A 158 8.48 -1.03 -4.63
N PHE A 159 7.73 0.07 -4.68
CA PHE A 159 8.04 1.21 -5.54
C PHE A 159 9.40 1.85 -5.21
N ASP A 160 9.74 2.00 -3.92
CA ASP A 160 11.01 2.56 -3.48
C ASP A 160 12.19 1.60 -3.73
N SER A 161 12.03 0.31 -3.44
CA SER A 161 13.10 -0.68 -3.51
C SER A 161 13.62 -0.93 -4.92
N GLU A 162 12.74 -0.90 -5.93
CA GLU A 162 13.14 -1.04 -7.34
C GLU A 162 14.01 0.14 -7.81
N ARG A 163 13.91 1.28 -7.12
CA ARG A 163 14.58 2.54 -7.49
C ARG A 163 15.78 2.87 -6.62
N PHE A 164 16.09 2.05 -5.62
CA PHE A 164 17.12 2.30 -4.62
C PHE A 164 18.27 1.29 -4.72
N LEU A 165 19.47 1.75 -5.11
CA LEU A 165 20.70 0.94 -5.08
C LEU A 165 21.74 1.43 -4.05
N GLU A 166 21.54 2.60 -3.44
CA GLU A 166 22.58 3.29 -2.67
C GLU A 166 22.27 3.36 -1.16
N HIS A 167 22.96 2.52 -0.39
CA HIS A 167 22.77 2.21 1.03
C HIS A 167 23.02 3.38 2.02
N GLN A 168 22.97 4.64 1.59
CA GLN A 168 23.39 5.80 2.41
C GLN A 168 22.36 6.92 2.56
N SER A 169 21.24 6.92 1.82
CA SER A 169 20.22 7.95 2.07
C SER A 169 19.49 7.66 3.37
N LYS A 170 19.69 8.55 4.35
CA LYS A 170 19.07 8.49 5.68
C LYS A 170 17.55 8.41 5.60
N HIS A 171 16.93 9.03 4.59
CA HIS A 171 15.48 9.07 4.43
C HIS A 171 14.90 7.68 4.10
N HIS A 172 15.54 6.93 3.20
CA HIS A 172 15.11 5.55 2.88
C HIS A 172 15.32 4.61 4.06
N ILE A 173 16.46 4.71 4.77
CA ILE A 173 16.72 3.93 5.98
C ILE A 173 15.65 4.21 7.05
N LEU A 174 15.27 5.46 7.24
CA LEU A 174 14.22 5.85 8.18
C LEU A 174 12.86 5.27 7.77
N PHE A 175 12.53 5.32 6.49
CA PHE A 175 11.30 4.75 5.94
C PHE A 175 11.22 3.23 6.10
N PHE A 176 12.26 2.48 5.72
CA PHE A 176 12.27 1.02 5.91
C PHE A 176 12.23 0.64 7.40
N THR A 177 12.94 1.39 8.25
CA THR A 177 12.87 1.20 9.72
C THR A 177 11.42 1.37 10.19
N HIS A 178 10.76 2.42 9.71
CA HIS A 178 9.38 2.72 10.06
C HIS A 178 8.42 1.62 9.63
N VAL A 179 8.47 1.19 8.36
CA VAL A 179 7.59 0.13 7.82
C VAL A 179 7.80 -1.19 8.57
N LEU A 180 9.06 -1.57 8.85
CA LEU A 180 9.37 -2.76 9.63
C LEU A 180 8.80 -2.64 11.05
N ALA A 181 8.99 -1.50 11.71
CA ALA A 181 8.51 -1.27 13.07
C ALA A 181 6.99 -1.38 13.17
N VAL A 182 6.24 -0.77 12.24
CA VAL A 182 4.77 -0.83 12.26
C VAL A 182 4.25 -2.24 11.91
N SER A 183 4.84 -2.91 10.94
CA SER A 183 4.41 -4.27 10.52
C SER A 183 4.62 -5.29 11.64
N VAL A 184 5.79 -5.24 12.28
CA VAL A 184 6.10 -6.10 13.42
C VAL A 184 5.23 -5.74 14.62
N HIS A 185 5.03 -4.46 14.90
CA HIS A 185 4.17 -4.05 16.01
C HIS A 185 2.73 -4.51 15.83
N ALA A 186 2.16 -4.40 14.63
CA ALA A 186 0.83 -4.92 14.32
C ALA A 186 0.72 -6.41 14.66
N SER A 187 1.69 -7.21 14.20
CA SER A 187 1.75 -8.65 14.48
C SER A 187 1.86 -8.94 15.97
N MET A 188 2.69 -8.18 16.68
CA MET A 188 2.88 -8.34 18.12
C MET A 188 1.63 -7.96 18.92
N LEU A 189 0.92 -6.90 18.54
CA LEU A 189 -0.36 -6.55 19.18
C LEU A 189 -1.37 -7.69 19.01
N LEU A 190 -1.53 -8.21 17.80
CA LEU A 190 -2.45 -9.30 17.54
C LEU A 190 -2.07 -10.57 18.31
N TRP A 191 -0.79 -10.95 18.26
CA TRP A 191 -0.29 -12.12 18.94
C TRP A 191 -0.42 -12.02 20.46
N LEU A 192 -0.01 -10.90 21.05
CA LEU A 192 0.03 -10.76 22.51
C LEU A 192 -1.37 -10.61 23.11
N TYR A 193 -2.31 -10.01 22.39
CA TYR A 193 -3.62 -9.64 22.94
C TYR A 193 -4.76 -10.59 22.56
N LEU A 194 -4.68 -11.32 21.44
CA LEU A 194 -5.70 -12.31 21.12
C LEU A 194 -5.41 -13.70 21.72
N PRO A 195 -6.46 -14.43 22.16
CA PRO A 195 -7.87 -14.03 22.24
C PRO A 195 -8.26 -13.35 23.58
N ASP A 196 -7.29 -13.06 24.46
CA ASP A 196 -7.49 -12.67 25.86
C ASP A 196 -8.10 -11.27 26.10
N LEU A 197 -7.86 -10.31 25.19
CA LEU A 197 -8.25 -8.92 25.39
C LEU A 197 -9.73 -8.70 25.05
N ASP A 198 -10.37 -7.83 25.82
CA ASP A 198 -11.70 -7.35 25.52
C ASP A 198 -11.78 -6.75 24.09
N PRO A 199 -12.79 -7.12 23.28
CA PRO A 199 -12.90 -6.68 21.89
C PRO A 199 -12.94 -5.16 21.72
N GLU A 200 -13.57 -4.41 22.63
CA GLU A 200 -13.64 -2.95 22.52
C GLU A 200 -12.27 -2.33 22.77
N GLN A 201 -11.53 -2.82 23.77
CA GLN A 201 -10.17 -2.37 24.03
C GLN A 201 -9.23 -2.70 22.86
N MET A 202 -9.40 -3.88 22.24
CA MET A 202 -8.64 -4.27 21.06
C MET A 202 -8.91 -3.33 19.88
N ASN A 203 -10.17 -3.00 19.62
CA ASN A 203 -10.57 -2.09 18.55
C ASN A 203 -9.98 -0.70 18.73
N VAL A 204 -10.06 -0.15 19.95
CA VAL A 204 -9.45 1.16 20.28
C VAL A 204 -7.95 1.12 20.02
N MET A 205 -7.26 0.08 20.49
CA MET A 205 -5.82 -0.07 20.32
C MET A 205 -5.41 -0.19 18.85
N LEU A 206 -6.13 -0.97 18.03
CA LEU A 206 -5.87 -1.11 16.60
C LEU A 206 -6.17 0.20 15.84
N SER A 207 -7.27 0.88 16.17
CA SER A 207 -7.65 2.17 15.59
C SER A 207 -6.62 3.26 15.90
N ASP A 208 -6.20 3.37 17.17
CA ASP A 208 -5.17 4.32 17.57
C ASP A 208 -3.83 4.01 16.88
N PHE A 209 -3.47 2.73 16.79
CA PHE A 209 -2.26 2.31 16.09
C PHE A 209 -2.30 2.67 14.60
N LEU A 210 -3.41 2.39 13.91
CA LEU A 210 -3.63 2.79 12.52
C LEU A 210 -3.43 4.30 12.32
N ARG A 211 -4.15 5.11 13.12
CA ARG A 211 -4.17 6.57 12.97
C ARG A 211 -2.84 7.22 13.36
N MET A 212 -2.19 6.73 14.41
CA MET A 212 -1.01 7.38 14.98
C MET A 212 0.31 6.88 14.39
N ARG A 213 0.33 5.68 13.80
CA ARG A 213 1.61 5.06 13.38
C ARG A 213 1.64 4.62 11.94
N ILE A 214 0.53 4.19 11.35
CA ILE A 214 0.54 3.65 9.98
C ILE A 214 0.14 4.74 8.97
N LYS A 215 -1.03 5.36 9.18
CA LYS A 215 -1.54 6.36 8.24
C LYS A 215 -0.65 7.60 8.23
N PRO A 216 -0.50 8.27 7.08
CA PRO A 216 0.32 9.49 6.94
C PRO A 216 -0.37 10.73 7.56
N ILE A 217 -1.21 10.57 8.58
CA ILE A 217 -1.99 11.66 9.19
C ILE A 217 -1.13 12.47 10.15
N GLN A 218 -0.26 11.81 10.92
CA GLN A 218 0.64 12.53 11.83
C GLN A 218 1.75 13.22 11.03
N PRO A 219 2.07 14.50 11.30
CA PRO A 219 3.10 15.24 10.56
C PRO A 219 4.46 14.55 10.54
N CYS A 220 4.88 13.98 11.67
CA CYS A 220 6.16 13.28 11.77
C CYS A 220 6.20 11.99 10.94
N ILE A 221 5.05 11.32 10.78
CA ILE A 221 4.91 10.14 9.93
C ILE A 221 4.90 10.61 8.48
N CYS A 222 4.03 11.55 8.11
CA CYS A 222 3.93 12.11 6.76
C CYS A 222 5.29 12.56 6.20
N LYS A 223 6.09 13.25 7.02
CA LYS A 223 7.44 13.70 6.67
C LYS A 223 8.35 12.57 6.19
N ILE A 224 8.25 11.36 6.75
CA ILE A 224 9.04 10.20 6.31
C ILE A 224 8.74 9.87 4.83
N TYR A 225 7.46 9.91 4.44
CA TYR A 225 7.00 9.58 3.08
C TYR A 225 7.42 10.69 2.10
N VAL A 226 7.22 11.95 2.48
CA VAL A 226 7.60 13.12 1.68
C VAL A 226 9.12 13.14 1.44
N ASP A 227 9.92 12.93 2.49
CA ASP A 227 11.38 12.92 2.41
C ASP A 227 11.90 11.84 1.43
N VAL A 228 11.32 10.64 1.43
CA VAL A 228 11.66 9.57 0.47
C VAL A 228 11.29 9.96 -0.95
N LEU A 229 10.09 10.49 -1.17
CA LEU A 229 9.65 10.91 -2.50
C LEU A 229 10.50 12.07 -3.05
N LEU A 230 10.89 13.03 -2.20
CA LEU A 230 11.82 14.10 -2.58
C LEU A 230 13.21 13.56 -2.94
N SER A 231 13.71 12.59 -2.16
CA SER A 231 14.96 11.88 -2.42
C SER A 231 14.92 11.17 -3.78
N LEU A 232 13.86 10.38 -4.05
CA LEU A 232 13.64 9.72 -5.33
C LEU A 232 13.58 10.71 -6.50
N LYS A 233 12.81 11.79 -6.36
CA LYS A 233 12.69 12.84 -7.38
C LYS A 233 14.05 13.44 -7.72
N SER A 234 14.85 13.78 -6.71
CA SER A 234 16.18 14.34 -6.88
C SER A 234 17.11 13.37 -7.62
N THR A 235 17.06 12.08 -7.27
CA THR A 235 17.85 11.04 -7.93
C THR A 235 17.52 10.92 -9.42
N ILE A 236 16.23 10.83 -9.76
CA ILE A 236 15.77 10.75 -11.17
C ILE A 236 16.17 12.02 -11.95
N GLN A 237 16.02 13.20 -11.35
CA GLN A 237 16.37 14.48 -11.99
C GLN A 237 17.88 14.65 -12.20
N SER A 238 18.71 14.00 -11.38
CA SER A 238 20.16 13.97 -11.55
C SER A 238 20.63 13.13 -12.74
N GLY A 239 19.71 12.45 -13.43
CA GLY A 239 19.99 11.57 -14.56
C GLY A 239 20.42 10.16 -14.15
N TRP A 240 20.32 9.82 -12.87
CA TRP A 240 20.56 8.47 -12.39
C TRP A 240 19.32 7.61 -12.63
N TYR A 241 19.50 6.52 -13.37
CA TYR A 241 18.44 5.57 -13.67
C TYR A 241 18.80 4.20 -13.11
N PRO A 242 17.96 3.63 -12.22
CA PRO A 242 18.09 2.25 -11.86
C PRO A 242 17.82 1.38 -13.10
N ASN A 243 18.54 0.28 -13.22
CA ASN A 243 18.45 -0.66 -14.32
C ASN A 243 17.21 -1.55 -14.12
N ILE A 244 16.02 -0.95 -14.01
CA ILE A 244 14.77 -1.67 -13.74
C ILE A 244 14.38 -2.43 -15.01
N ARG A 245 13.97 -3.69 -14.86
CA ARG A 245 13.31 -4.39 -15.96
C ARG A 245 11.97 -3.70 -16.20
N ASN A 246 11.81 -3.13 -17.39
CA ASN A 246 10.62 -2.38 -17.81
C ASN A 246 9.25 -2.96 -17.42
N GLU A 247 9.12 -4.28 -17.27
CA GLU A 247 7.87 -4.94 -16.84
C GLU A 247 7.63 -4.81 -15.31
N GLU A 248 8.67 -5.02 -14.50
CA GLU A 248 8.62 -4.91 -13.03
C GLU A 248 8.44 -3.45 -12.58
N ALA A 249 9.00 -2.49 -13.34
CA ALA A 249 8.78 -1.06 -13.11
C ALA A 249 7.29 -0.71 -13.17
N VAL A 250 6.65 -1.07 -14.29
CA VAL A 250 5.24 -0.80 -14.62
C VAL A 250 4.29 -1.32 -13.56
N ASP A 251 4.54 -2.53 -13.06
CA ASP A 251 3.76 -3.12 -11.98
C ASP A 251 3.93 -2.31 -10.68
N SER A 252 5.16 -1.87 -10.36
CA SER A 252 5.45 -1.07 -9.16
C SER A 252 4.77 0.31 -9.17
N GLU A 253 4.70 1.01 -10.31
CA GLU A 253 4.00 2.31 -10.36
C GLU A 253 2.49 2.15 -10.21
N VAL A 254 1.93 1.07 -10.76
CA VAL A 254 0.49 0.83 -10.67
C VAL A 254 0.07 0.54 -9.24
N VAL A 255 0.79 -0.31 -8.52
CA VAL A 255 0.47 -0.61 -7.12
C VAL A 255 0.72 0.60 -6.20
N PHE A 256 1.71 1.44 -6.48
CA PHE A 256 1.91 2.67 -5.72
C PHE A 256 0.86 3.74 -6.04
N LEU A 257 0.42 3.85 -7.28
CA LEU A 257 -0.72 4.70 -7.65
C LEU A 257 -2.01 4.29 -6.94
N GLU A 258 -2.21 3.00 -6.68
CA GLU A 258 -3.31 2.51 -5.84
C GLU A 258 -3.22 3.04 -4.41
N THR A 259 -2.02 3.03 -3.83
CA THR A 259 -1.75 3.64 -2.52
C THR A 259 -2.06 5.14 -2.51
N ILE A 260 -1.59 5.88 -3.51
CA ILE A 260 -1.86 7.33 -3.63
C ILE A 260 -3.37 7.59 -3.78
N LEU A 261 -4.07 6.81 -4.61
CA LEU A 261 -5.51 6.94 -4.82
C LEU A 261 -6.31 6.67 -3.54
N HIS A 262 -5.93 5.65 -2.77
CA HIS A 262 -6.53 5.37 -1.47
C HIS A 262 -6.33 6.55 -0.52
N ASN A 263 -5.09 7.02 -0.36
CA ASN A 263 -4.78 8.16 0.50
C ASN A 263 -5.53 9.43 0.06
N LEU A 264 -5.66 9.68 -1.23
CA LEU A 264 -6.42 10.82 -1.77
C LEU A 264 -7.91 10.75 -1.40
N VAL A 265 -8.51 9.56 -1.37
CA VAL A 265 -9.91 9.36 -0.98
C VAL A 265 -10.12 9.58 0.52
N GLU A 266 -9.09 9.34 1.33
CA GLU A 266 -9.14 9.56 2.78
C GLU A 266 -8.84 11.00 3.21
N VAL A 267 -8.14 11.80 2.39
CA VAL A 267 -7.88 13.22 2.68
C VAL A 267 -9.15 13.99 3.08
N PRO A 268 -10.29 13.87 2.36
CA PRO A 268 -11.55 14.51 2.74
C PRO A 268 -12.18 14.01 4.03
N THR A 269 -11.66 12.97 4.68
CA THR A 269 -12.12 12.46 5.98
C THR A 269 -11.24 12.99 7.12
N ASN A 270 -9.99 13.39 6.79
CA ASN A 270 -8.96 13.79 7.75
C ASN A 270 -8.60 15.30 7.74
N SER A 271 -8.95 16.05 6.69
CA SER A 271 -8.61 17.50 6.54
C SER A 271 -9.61 18.48 7.18
N TYR A 272 -9.34 19.79 7.26
CA TYR A 272 -10.28 20.77 7.83
C TYR A 272 -11.56 20.97 6.98
N PRO A 273 -12.75 21.18 7.59
CA PRO A 273 -14.03 21.29 6.87
C PRO A 273 -14.07 22.37 5.79
N SER A 274 -13.40 23.50 6.00
CA SER A 274 -13.34 24.64 5.07
C SER A 274 -12.49 24.34 3.83
N GLN A 275 -11.35 23.66 4.00
CA GLN A 275 -10.46 23.25 2.92
C GLN A 275 -11.08 22.11 2.08
N ARG A 276 -11.80 21.18 2.73
CA ARG A 276 -12.58 20.13 2.07
C ARG A 276 -13.55 20.70 1.04
N VAL A 277 -14.32 21.73 1.40
CA VAL A 277 -15.34 22.30 0.51
C VAL A 277 -14.70 23.02 -0.69
N ALA A 278 -13.58 23.71 -0.48
CA ALA A 278 -12.90 24.46 -1.54
C ALA A 278 -12.17 23.55 -2.55
N LEU A 279 -11.63 22.42 -2.08
CA LEU A 279 -10.82 21.51 -2.90
C LEU A 279 -11.59 20.30 -3.44
N LYS A 280 -12.83 20.05 -3.00
CA LYS A 280 -13.61 18.85 -3.39
C LYS A 280 -13.60 18.57 -4.89
N ASP A 281 -13.96 19.56 -5.71
CA ASP A 281 -14.02 19.40 -7.16
C ASP A 281 -12.62 19.14 -7.76
N HIS A 282 -11.58 19.73 -7.18
CA HIS A 282 -10.18 19.57 -7.59
C HIS A 282 -9.67 18.17 -7.29
N LEU A 283 -9.93 17.65 -6.09
CA LEU A 283 -9.56 16.30 -5.67
C LEU A 283 -10.32 15.24 -6.49
N GLU A 284 -11.60 15.47 -6.80
CA GLU A 284 -12.38 14.56 -7.66
C GLU A 284 -11.84 14.52 -9.10
N ILE A 285 -11.41 15.67 -9.64
CA ILE A 285 -10.74 15.73 -10.95
C ILE A 285 -9.41 14.98 -10.90
N LEU A 286 -8.57 15.25 -9.89
CA LEU A 286 -7.30 14.55 -9.72
C LEU A 286 -7.50 13.04 -9.65
N GLN A 287 -8.46 12.58 -8.84
CA GLN A 287 -8.79 11.16 -8.72
C GLN A 287 -9.20 10.54 -10.07
N LYS A 288 -10.03 11.22 -10.87
CA LYS A 288 -10.41 10.75 -12.21
C LYS A 288 -9.20 10.64 -13.14
N ILE A 289 -8.29 11.60 -13.06
CA ILE A 289 -7.09 11.65 -13.89
C ILE A 289 -6.11 10.55 -13.51
N LEU A 290 -5.91 10.31 -12.22
CA LEU A 290 -5.07 9.21 -11.73
C LEU A 290 -5.65 7.84 -12.09
N ASN A 291 -6.98 7.67 -12.02
CA ASN A 291 -7.64 6.46 -12.51
C ASN A 291 -7.43 6.26 -14.03
N LEU A 292 -7.43 7.35 -14.81
CA LEU A 292 -7.10 7.28 -16.23
C LEU A 292 -5.64 6.92 -16.45
N LEU A 293 -4.72 7.47 -15.68
CA LEU A 293 -3.30 7.12 -15.75
C LEU A 293 -3.10 5.62 -15.45
N ARG A 294 -3.61 5.14 -14.31
CA ARG A 294 -3.58 3.72 -13.90
C ARG A 294 -4.11 2.79 -14.99
N ALA A 295 -5.23 3.13 -15.62
CA ALA A 295 -5.84 2.31 -16.68
C ALA A 295 -5.05 2.25 -18.01
N ASN A 296 -4.07 3.15 -18.20
CA ASN A 296 -3.34 3.28 -19.45
C ASN A 296 -1.81 3.07 -19.33
N ILE A 297 -1.24 2.99 -18.12
CA ILE A 297 0.19 2.71 -17.90
C ILE A 297 0.65 1.43 -18.61
N PHE A 298 -0.12 0.33 -18.54
CA PHE A 298 0.19 -0.95 -19.20
C PHE A 298 0.14 -0.93 -20.73
N ARG A 299 -0.34 0.16 -21.34
CA ARG A 299 -0.55 0.21 -22.80
C ARG A 299 0.65 0.74 -23.56
N VAL A 300 1.74 1.09 -22.90
CA VAL A 300 2.90 1.72 -23.54
C VAL A 300 3.77 0.66 -24.23
N PRO A 301 4.17 0.83 -25.51
CA PRO A 301 5.00 -0.14 -26.21
C PRO A 301 6.46 -0.02 -25.77
N ILE A 302 7.12 -1.18 -25.60
CA ILE A 302 8.46 -1.37 -25.00
C ILE A 302 9.56 -0.45 -25.56
N LYS A 303 9.48 -0.01 -26.83
CA LYS A 303 10.55 0.75 -27.50
C LYS A 303 10.55 2.27 -27.25
N ASP A 304 9.40 2.85 -26.92
CA ASP A 304 9.28 4.26 -26.54
C ASP A 304 9.01 4.41 -25.02
N LEU A 305 9.16 3.29 -24.28
CA LEU A 305 8.80 3.14 -22.88
C LEU A 305 9.78 3.88 -21.96
N GLU A 306 11.08 3.91 -22.25
CA GLU A 306 12.10 4.43 -21.31
C GLU A 306 11.88 5.91 -20.95
N PHE A 307 11.74 6.79 -21.95
CA PHE A 307 11.48 8.22 -21.72
C PHE A 307 10.09 8.51 -21.14
N LEU A 308 9.12 7.67 -21.49
CA LEU A 308 7.74 7.85 -21.08
C LEU A 308 7.49 7.29 -19.68
N LEU A 309 8.21 6.24 -19.30
CA LEU A 309 8.24 5.69 -17.95
C LEU A 309 8.78 6.75 -17.00
N GLN A 310 9.83 7.48 -17.37
CA GLN A 310 10.31 8.61 -16.56
C GLN A 310 9.24 9.69 -16.34
N ASP A 311 8.55 10.10 -17.40
CA ASP A 311 7.46 11.06 -17.32
C ASP A 311 6.33 10.54 -16.42
N ILE A 312 6.08 9.23 -16.42
CA ILE A 312 5.11 8.56 -15.53
C ILE A 312 5.63 8.55 -14.09
N GLU A 313 6.86 8.11 -13.85
CA GLU A 313 7.49 8.03 -12.52
C GLU A 313 7.50 9.40 -11.84
N ILE A 314 7.95 10.45 -12.55
CA ILE A 314 7.95 11.82 -12.02
C ILE A 314 6.52 12.26 -11.70
N ALA A 315 5.55 11.98 -12.58
CA ALA A 315 4.16 12.32 -12.31
C ALA A 315 3.59 11.56 -11.10
N VAL A 316 3.91 10.28 -10.93
CA VAL A 316 3.52 9.47 -9.77
C VAL A 316 4.12 10.03 -8.48
N ILE A 317 5.42 10.36 -8.49
CA ILE A 317 6.10 10.98 -7.35
C ILE A 317 5.50 12.34 -7.02
N ASP A 318 5.26 13.20 -8.01
CA ASP A 318 4.72 14.54 -7.80
C ASP A 318 3.29 14.52 -7.25
N VAL A 319 2.47 13.57 -7.70
CA VAL A 319 1.14 13.35 -7.14
C VAL A 319 1.24 12.80 -5.72
N GLY A 320 2.16 11.87 -5.45
CA GLY A 320 2.42 11.37 -4.10
C GLY A 320 2.78 12.51 -3.16
N LEU A 321 3.76 13.34 -3.54
CA LEU A 321 4.16 14.53 -2.80
C LEU A 321 2.98 15.45 -2.53
N LEU A 322 2.17 15.74 -3.55
CA LEU A 322 0.97 16.55 -3.38
C LEU A 322 0.03 15.93 -2.35
N VAL A 323 -0.31 14.64 -2.47
CA VAL A 323 -1.27 13.95 -1.60
C VAL A 323 -0.78 13.89 -0.16
N TYR A 324 0.48 13.53 0.07
CA TYR A 324 1.04 13.50 1.42
C TYR A 324 1.12 14.91 2.02
N SER A 325 1.44 15.94 1.23
CA SER A 325 1.43 17.33 1.71
C SER A 325 0.04 17.82 2.17
N LEU A 326 -1.05 17.15 1.76
CA LEU A 326 -2.41 17.45 2.27
C LEU A 326 -2.63 17.03 3.72
N TYR A 327 -1.73 16.21 4.26
CA TYR A 327 -1.75 15.75 5.64
C TYR A 327 -0.82 16.55 6.56
N GLU A 328 -0.04 17.51 6.05
CA GLU A 328 0.74 18.39 6.91
C GLU A 328 -0.19 19.35 7.68
N ASP A 329 -0.30 19.14 8.99
CA ASP A 329 -1.05 20.01 9.90
C ASP A 329 -0.27 21.31 10.18
N GLU A 330 -1.00 22.43 10.23
CA GLU A 330 -0.44 23.76 10.61
C GLU A 330 -0.18 23.90 12.12
N GLU A 331 -0.19 22.83 12.93
CA GLU A 331 0.05 22.93 14.38
C GLU A 331 1.45 23.46 14.74
N GLU A 332 2.44 23.39 13.83
CA GLU A 332 3.73 24.10 14.02
C GLU A 332 3.65 25.62 13.75
N LYS A 333 2.48 26.17 13.41
CA LYS A 333 2.23 27.62 13.22
C LYS A 333 1.19 28.15 14.22
N GLU A 334 1.34 27.80 15.49
CA GLU A 334 0.49 28.30 16.60
C GLU A 334 0.69 29.79 16.95
N ASP A 335 1.17 30.62 16.00
CA ASP A 335 1.35 32.07 16.14
C ASP A 335 0.51 32.90 15.13
N MET A 336 -0.34 32.25 14.31
CA MET A 336 -1.18 32.97 13.34
C MET A 336 -2.66 32.95 13.73
N ALA A 337 -3.25 34.15 13.77
CA ALA A 337 -4.58 34.43 14.30
C ALA A 337 -5.70 33.52 13.72
N PRO A 338 -6.68 33.12 14.56
CA PRO A 338 -7.76 32.23 14.15
C PRO A 338 -8.76 32.97 13.27
N GLY A 339 -8.82 32.64 11.98
CA GLY A 339 -9.92 33.11 11.11
C GLY A 339 -9.64 33.20 9.61
N GLY A 340 -8.39 33.06 9.17
CA GLY A 340 -8.07 33.06 7.74
C GLY A 340 -7.49 31.72 7.34
N VAL A 341 -8.30 30.80 6.81
CA VAL A 341 -7.75 29.77 5.92
C VAL A 341 -6.99 30.54 4.85
N HIS A 342 -5.66 30.39 4.78
CA HIS A 342 -4.82 31.12 3.85
C HIS A 342 -5.30 30.80 2.42
N ILE A 343 -6.15 31.68 1.87
CA ILE A 343 -6.71 31.56 0.50
C ILE A 343 -5.57 31.30 -0.49
N THR A 344 -4.38 31.85 -0.23
CA THR A 344 -3.14 31.63 -0.96
C THR A 344 -2.69 30.18 -1.02
N GLN A 345 -2.76 29.41 0.07
CA GLN A 345 -2.39 28.00 0.09
C GLN A 345 -3.39 27.14 -0.68
N VAL A 346 -4.69 27.42 -0.55
CA VAL A 346 -5.74 26.72 -1.31
C VAL A 346 -5.61 27.00 -2.81
N LEU A 347 -5.27 28.24 -3.19
CA LEU A 347 -5.01 28.62 -4.58
C LEU A 347 -3.73 27.98 -5.13
N ASP A 348 -2.65 27.94 -4.35
CA ASP A 348 -1.40 27.28 -4.73
C ASP A 348 -1.64 25.78 -4.95
N LEU A 349 -2.39 25.15 -4.04
CA LEU A 349 -2.71 23.74 -4.14
C LEU A 349 -3.65 23.40 -5.30
N SER A 350 -4.65 24.23 -5.57
CA SER A 350 -5.50 24.11 -6.76
C SER A 350 -4.69 24.27 -8.06
N SER A 351 -3.72 25.19 -8.08
CA SER A 351 -2.83 25.42 -9.22
C SER A 351 -1.89 24.23 -9.44
N ASN A 352 -1.35 23.66 -8.35
CA ASN A 352 -0.54 22.45 -8.39
C ASN A 352 -1.34 21.25 -8.92
N ILE A 353 -2.58 21.05 -8.45
CA ILE A 353 -3.47 20.02 -8.98
C ILE A 353 -3.73 20.21 -10.48
N GLN A 354 -3.98 21.43 -10.95
CA GLN A 354 -4.17 21.73 -12.38
C GLN A 354 -2.93 21.37 -13.19
N ARG A 355 -1.76 21.82 -12.74
CA ARG A 355 -0.50 21.58 -13.43
C ARG A 355 -0.22 20.09 -13.54
N LEU A 356 -0.34 19.34 -12.45
CA LEU A 356 -0.18 17.89 -12.44
C LEU A 356 -1.19 17.18 -13.34
N SER A 357 -2.43 17.66 -13.34
CA SER A 357 -3.47 17.16 -14.26
C SER A 357 -3.04 17.30 -15.72
N ILE A 358 -2.46 18.45 -16.10
CA ILE A 358 -1.97 18.72 -17.45
C ILE A 358 -0.74 17.86 -17.76
N ASP A 359 0.20 17.73 -16.83
CA ASP A 359 1.41 16.93 -17.03
C ASP A 359 1.06 15.45 -17.24
N ILE A 360 0.18 14.89 -16.40
CA ILE A 360 -0.35 13.52 -16.55
C ILE A 360 -1.07 13.35 -17.88
N TYR A 361 -1.85 14.34 -18.33
CA TYR A 361 -2.48 14.30 -19.64
C TYR A 361 -1.47 14.18 -20.78
N LEU A 362 -0.44 15.02 -20.74
CA LEU A 362 0.59 15.04 -21.77
C LEU A 362 1.33 13.72 -21.79
N THR A 363 1.62 13.13 -20.64
CA THR A 363 2.19 11.78 -20.50
C THR A 363 1.28 10.73 -21.14
N ILE A 364 -0.01 10.68 -20.80
CA ILE A 364 -0.99 9.75 -21.42
C ILE A 364 -1.07 9.98 -22.94
N ARG A 365 -1.00 11.23 -23.39
CA ARG A 365 -1.06 11.56 -24.82
C ARG A 365 0.19 11.10 -25.56
N LYS A 366 1.39 11.29 -24.99
CA LYS A 366 2.66 10.79 -25.56
C LYS A 366 2.63 9.25 -25.63
N ALA A 367 2.16 8.59 -24.57
CA ALA A 367 1.91 7.15 -24.53
C ALA A 367 0.97 6.66 -25.62
N PHE A 368 -0.11 7.40 -25.86
CA PHE A 368 -1.01 7.07 -26.94
C PHE A 368 -0.34 7.25 -28.30
N GLN A 369 0.40 8.34 -28.49
CA GLN A 369 1.09 8.66 -29.73
C GLN A 369 2.16 7.65 -30.12
N SER A 370 2.93 7.12 -29.17
CA SER A 370 3.93 6.07 -29.41
C SER A 370 3.32 4.74 -29.84
N ASN A 371 2.08 4.46 -29.44
CA ASN A 371 1.32 3.27 -29.86
C ASN A 371 0.75 3.34 -31.28
N LEU A 372 0.82 4.50 -31.93
CA LEU A 372 0.26 4.66 -33.26
C LEU A 372 1.23 4.09 -34.30
N PRO A 373 0.75 3.34 -35.31
CA PRO A 373 1.61 2.84 -36.36
C PRO A 373 2.34 4.02 -37.02
N ARG A 374 3.67 4.06 -36.88
CA ARG A 374 4.54 5.03 -37.57
C ARG A 374 4.53 4.70 -39.05
N ILE A 375 3.57 5.25 -39.80
CA ILE A 375 3.63 5.19 -41.26
C ILE A 375 4.68 6.20 -41.71
N HIS A 376 5.82 5.71 -42.19
CA HIS A 376 6.86 6.55 -42.75
C HIS A 376 6.30 7.42 -43.88
N GLY A 377 6.44 8.75 -43.76
CA GLY A 377 6.13 9.71 -44.82
C GLY A 377 4.82 10.50 -44.68
N LEU A 378 3.97 10.23 -43.68
CA LEU A 378 2.75 11.00 -43.44
C LEU A 378 2.71 11.43 -41.97
N GLY A 379 2.89 12.74 -41.73
CA GLY A 379 2.81 13.33 -40.40
C GLY A 379 1.58 12.87 -39.62
N TYR A 380 1.80 12.63 -38.33
CA TYR A 380 0.86 12.22 -37.28
C TYR A 380 -0.64 12.23 -37.65
N VAL A 381 -1.24 11.03 -37.72
CA VAL A 381 -2.61 10.55 -37.40
C VAL A 381 -3.87 11.37 -37.74
N ASP A 382 -3.81 12.67 -38.05
CA ASP A 382 -4.97 13.44 -38.54
C ASP A 382 -5.42 12.97 -39.93
N CYS A 383 -4.55 12.31 -40.71
CA CYS A 383 -4.92 11.76 -42.02
C CYS A 383 -5.72 10.44 -41.91
N HIS A 384 -5.67 9.74 -40.77
CA HIS A 384 -6.24 8.39 -40.65
C HIS A 384 -7.74 8.38 -40.39
N LEU A 385 -8.30 9.40 -39.72
CA LEU A 385 -9.73 9.44 -39.41
C LEU A 385 -10.61 9.61 -40.66
N ASN A 386 -10.13 10.34 -41.68
CA ASN A 386 -10.92 10.63 -42.89
C ASN A 386 -10.87 9.51 -43.95
N ASN A 387 -9.94 8.55 -43.87
CA ASN A 387 -9.75 7.52 -44.90
C ASN A 387 -10.02 6.08 -44.45
N LEU A 388 -10.59 5.89 -43.26
CA LEU A 388 -10.84 4.57 -42.64
C LEU A 388 -11.68 3.61 -43.50
N LYS A 389 -12.69 4.11 -44.23
CA LYS A 389 -13.49 3.27 -45.14
C LYS A 389 -12.69 2.79 -46.37
N LYS A 390 -11.73 3.58 -46.86
CA LYS A 390 -10.92 3.23 -48.04
C LYS A 390 -9.87 2.18 -47.71
N PHE A 391 -9.28 2.24 -46.52
CA PHE A 391 -8.31 1.24 -46.08
C PHE A 391 -8.94 -0.13 -45.76
N GLN A 392 -10.17 -0.16 -45.24
CA GLN A 392 -10.92 -1.41 -45.02
C GLN A 392 -11.20 -2.19 -46.30
N ILE A 393 -11.33 -1.52 -47.44
CA ILE A 393 -11.63 -2.15 -48.73
C ILE A 393 -10.37 -2.77 -49.36
N LEU A 394 -9.18 -2.25 -49.05
CA LEU A 394 -7.95 -2.58 -49.77
C LEU A 394 -7.10 -3.70 -49.15
N HIS A 395 -7.28 -4.02 -47.85
CA HIS A 395 -6.41 -4.97 -47.15
C HIS A 395 -7.20 -5.95 -46.26
N SER A 396 -8.07 -6.74 -46.89
CA SER A 396 -8.92 -7.76 -46.25
C SER A 396 -8.16 -8.88 -45.52
N ASP A 397 -6.87 -9.07 -45.80
CA ASP A 397 -6.20 -10.33 -45.45
C ASP A 397 -5.32 -10.24 -44.18
N SER A 398 -5.10 -9.04 -43.62
CA SER A 398 -4.32 -8.80 -42.37
C SER A 398 -5.20 -8.47 -41.15
N LEU A 399 -6.51 -8.71 -41.28
CA LEU A 399 -7.55 -8.03 -40.50
C LEU A 399 -7.50 -8.30 -38.99
N ALA A 400 -7.06 -9.46 -38.52
CA ALA A 400 -7.10 -9.79 -37.09
C ALA A 400 -6.14 -8.91 -36.25
N SER A 401 -4.91 -8.68 -36.72
CA SER A 401 -3.94 -7.82 -36.05
C SER A 401 -4.33 -6.34 -36.15
N VAL A 402 -4.75 -5.90 -37.34
CA VAL A 402 -5.19 -4.53 -37.59
C VAL A 402 -6.46 -4.20 -36.79
N MET A 403 -7.41 -5.13 -36.68
CA MET A 403 -8.65 -4.94 -35.91
C MET A 403 -8.40 -4.91 -34.40
N THR A 404 -7.42 -5.68 -33.91
CA THR A 404 -6.99 -5.63 -32.50
C THR A 404 -6.34 -4.28 -32.18
N ASN A 405 -5.42 -3.82 -33.03
CA ASN A 405 -4.79 -2.51 -32.93
C ASN A 405 -5.82 -1.36 -33.08
N PHE A 406 -6.81 -1.53 -33.96
CA PHE A 406 -7.88 -0.55 -34.17
C PHE A 406 -8.86 -0.47 -33.00
N ASN A 407 -9.21 -1.60 -32.39
CA ASN A 407 -10.03 -1.63 -31.18
C ASN A 407 -9.31 -1.01 -29.99
N GLN A 408 -7.99 -1.26 -29.88
CA GLN A 408 -7.13 -0.63 -28.89
C GLN A 408 -7.04 0.89 -29.12
N PHE A 409 -6.81 1.32 -30.36
CA PHE A 409 -6.84 2.73 -30.78
C PHE A 409 -8.16 3.42 -30.43
N ARG A 410 -9.30 2.77 -30.68
CA ARG A 410 -10.63 3.29 -30.35
C ARG A 410 -10.88 3.40 -28.85
N LYS A 411 -10.43 2.41 -28.06
CA LYS A 411 -10.51 2.47 -26.59
C LYS A 411 -9.66 3.62 -26.03
N ASN A 412 -8.44 3.77 -26.54
CA ASN A 412 -7.52 4.83 -26.13
C ASN A 412 -8.02 6.24 -26.52
N LEU A 413 -8.54 6.44 -27.74
CA LEU A 413 -9.16 7.71 -28.17
C LEU A 413 -10.34 8.12 -27.29
N ARG A 414 -11.14 7.15 -26.82
CA ARG A 414 -12.23 7.42 -25.87
C ARG A 414 -11.69 7.90 -24.53
N ALA A 415 -10.59 7.34 -24.04
CA ALA A 415 -9.93 7.79 -22.81
C ALA A 415 -9.40 9.24 -22.94
N CYS A 416 -8.71 9.57 -24.05
CA CYS A 416 -8.24 10.94 -24.30
C CYS A 416 -9.39 11.95 -24.47
N ASN A 417 -10.46 11.59 -25.18
CA ASN A 417 -11.64 12.45 -25.31
C ASN A 417 -12.39 12.65 -23.98
N LEU A 418 -12.46 11.61 -23.14
CA LEU A 418 -13.03 11.71 -21.81
C LEU A 418 -12.21 12.69 -20.96
N PHE A 419 -10.89 12.59 -21.03
CA PHE A 419 -9.97 13.51 -20.35
C PHE A 419 -10.16 14.97 -20.81
N TYR A 420 -10.14 15.22 -22.12
CA TYR A 420 -10.31 16.57 -22.67
C TYR A 420 -11.64 17.22 -22.23
N ARG A 421 -12.73 16.43 -22.18
CA ARG A 421 -14.03 16.89 -21.67
C ARG A 421 -14.03 17.19 -20.17
N LEU A 422 -13.24 16.46 -19.37
CA LEU A 422 -13.09 16.72 -17.93
C LEU A 422 -12.37 18.06 -17.68
N LEU A 423 -11.36 18.39 -18.50
CA LEU A 423 -10.72 19.70 -18.46
C LEU A 423 -11.67 20.83 -18.92
N GLN A 424 -12.41 20.65 -20.03
CA GLN A 424 -13.31 21.68 -20.56
C GLN A 424 -14.53 22.00 -19.67
N LYS A 425 -15.07 21.01 -18.95
CA LYS A 425 -16.16 21.23 -17.98
C LYS A 425 -15.75 22.20 -16.85
N ARG A 426 -14.45 22.42 -16.64
CA ARG A 426 -13.92 23.32 -15.61
C ARG A 426 -13.82 24.77 -16.09
N ASP A 427 -13.34 25.01 -17.30
CA ASP A 427 -13.26 26.36 -17.88
C ASP A 427 -14.63 27.04 -17.97
N THR A 428 -15.71 26.25 -18.07
CA THR A 428 -17.09 26.74 -18.04
C THR A 428 -17.63 26.96 -16.61
N MET A 429 -17.08 26.29 -15.59
CA MET A 429 -17.53 26.45 -14.20
C MET A 429 -16.87 27.64 -13.49
N THR A 430 -15.63 28.00 -13.84
CA THR A 430 -14.95 29.21 -13.32
C THR A 430 -15.45 30.51 -13.96
N LEU A 431 -15.93 30.48 -15.21
CA LEU A 431 -16.52 31.65 -15.88
C LEU A 431 -17.96 31.98 -15.44
N THR A 432 -18.70 31.00 -14.92
CA THR A 432 -20.11 31.22 -14.52
C THR A 432 -20.25 31.74 -13.08
N LYS A 433 -19.22 31.64 -12.23
CA LYS A 433 -19.23 32.18 -10.86
C LYS A 433 -18.59 33.57 -10.69
N PHE A 434 -17.95 34.13 -11.72
CA PHE A 434 -17.40 35.49 -11.69
C PHE A 434 -18.30 36.56 -12.33
N ASN A 435 -19.38 36.17 -13.03
CA ASN A 435 -20.26 37.11 -13.75
C ASN A 435 -21.58 37.48 -13.03
N ILE A 436 -21.69 37.25 -11.71
CA ILE A 436 -22.90 37.63 -10.94
C ILE A 436 -22.63 38.74 -9.89
N VAL A 437 -21.44 39.34 -9.82
CA VAL A 437 -21.15 40.43 -8.84
C VAL A 437 -20.73 41.77 -9.48
N LEU A 438 -21.08 42.02 -10.75
CA LEU A 438 -20.83 43.33 -11.38
C LEU A 438 -22.05 43.97 -12.08
N HIS A 439 -23.27 43.59 -11.67
CA HIS A 439 -24.45 44.44 -11.89
C HIS A 439 -25.47 44.24 -10.76
N ASN A 440 -25.25 44.97 -9.66
CA ASN A 440 -26.24 45.80 -8.95
C ASN A 440 -25.55 46.59 -7.84
#